data_AF-A0A3A6MXU9-F1
#
_entry.id   AF-A0A3A6MXU9-F1
#
_cell.length_a   1.000
_cell.length_b   1.000
_cell.length_c   1.000
_cell.angle_alpha   90.00
_cell.angle_beta   90.00
_cell.angle_gamma   90.00
#
_symmetry.space_group_name_H-M   'P 1'
#
loop_
_entity.id
_entity.type
_entity.pdbx_description
1 polymer ?
#
loop_
_entity_poly.entity_id
_entity_poly.type
_entity_poly.pdbx_seq_one_letter_code
_entity_poly.pdbx_strand_id
1 'polypeptide(L)'
;MFALFVIPVLVMVWLMVTGVTQAVTNADYDLKDSLEAAVKAANYQVAPGSQAAGDARVHADNAHAAFRGVLADTLRLDRNTMAPSENSPLRSRPQYILVVYNGDNVYASGGAPGSRAYRFDGETLQQHGMMDLGFPCIFSIRGYGDIDQVPSGAAVARVTLRGPGCVAWIRADLRKVIGSGNLQATRWMASEIVYR
;
A
#
# COMPACT_ATOMS: atom_id res chain seq x y z
N MET A 1 28.41 39.83 25.32
CA MET A 1 28.88 38.43 25.39
C MET A 1 27.75 37.41 25.29
N PHE A 2 26.60 37.61 25.96
CA PHE A 2 25.44 36.70 25.92
C PHE A 2 24.84 36.51 24.50
N ALA A 3 24.70 37.60 23.72
CA ALA A 3 24.18 37.53 22.35
C ALA A 3 25.03 36.70 21.37
N LEU A 4 26.34 36.58 21.63
CA LEU A 4 27.26 35.84 20.76
C LEU A 4 27.09 34.32 20.86
N PHE A 5 26.55 33.82 21.99
CA PHE A 5 26.25 32.40 22.20
C PHE A 5 24.80 32.03 21.87
N VAL A 6 23.87 32.99 21.99
CA VAL A 6 22.43 32.73 21.76
C VAL A 6 22.11 32.58 20.27
N ILE A 7 22.72 33.39 19.39
CA ILE A 7 22.45 33.35 17.95
C ILE A 7 22.87 32.00 17.32
N PRO A 8 24.07 31.45 17.57
CA PRO A 8 24.47 30.15 17.03
C PRO A 8 23.55 29.01 17.48
N VAL A 9 23.11 29.04 18.75
CA VAL A 9 22.21 28.02 19.30
C VAL A 9 20.82 28.12 18.67
N LEU A 10 20.28 29.33 18.49
CA LEU A 10 19.00 29.54 17.81
C LEU A 10 19.02 29.05 16.37
N VAL A 11 20.09 29.34 15.62
CA VAL A 11 20.27 28.87 14.24
C VAL A 11 20.37 27.34 14.21
N MET A 12 21.09 26.73 15.16
CA MET A 12 21.23 25.27 15.26
C MET A 12 19.90 24.58 15.58
N VAL A 13 19.09 25.13 16.50
CA VAL A 13 17.75 24.64 16.80
C VAL A 13 16.84 24.77 15.57
N TRP A 14 16.92 25.89 14.84
CA TRP A 14 16.11 26.10 13.64
C TRP A 14 16.46 25.12 12.51
N LEU A 15 17.77 24.86 12.29
CA LEU A 15 18.25 23.85 11.34
C LEU A 15 17.84 22.42 11.74
N MET A 16 17.82 22.10 13.04
CA MET A 16 17.34 20.80 13.50
C MET A 16 15.84 20.61 13.24
N VAL A 17 15.02 21.63 13.47
CA VAL A 17 13.56 21.55 13.27
C VAL A 17 13.20 21.41 11.78
N THR A 18 13.86 22.14 10.90
CA THR A 18 13.63 22.03 9.45
C THR A 18 14.09 20.68 8.90
N GLY A 19 15.26 20.19 9.33
CA GLY A 19 15.78 18.87 8.91
C GLY A 19 14.88 17.70 9.32
N VAL A 20 14.32 17.73 10.54
CA VAL A 20 13.36 16.71 11.01
C VAL A 20 12.10 16.72 10.15
N THR A 21 11.56 17.89 9.85
CA THR A 21 10.31 18.02 9.09
C THR A 21 10.48 17.51 7.65
N GLN A 22 11.62 17.83 7.01
CA GLN A 22 11.91 17.38 5.65
C GLN A 22 12.12 15.86 5.58
N ALA A 23 12.86 15.27 6.52
CA ALA A 23 13.11 13.82 6.53
C ALA A 23 11.83 12.99 6.71
N VAL A 24 10.93 13.44 7.58
CA VAL A 24 9.61 12.80 7.79
C VAL A 24 8.73 12.90 6.55
N THR A 25 8.75 14.05 5.88
CA THR A 25 7.95 14.28 4.68
C THR A 25 8.46 13.41 3.51
N ASN A 26 9.79 13.28 3.35
CA ASN A 26 10.37 12.47 2.28
C ASN A 26 10.06 10.97 2.45
N ALA A 27 10.22 10.42 3.66
CA ALA A 27 9.94 9.00 3.93
C ALA A 27 8.45 8.65 3.71
N ASP A 28 7.55 9.61 3.93
CA ASP A 28 6.12 9.45 3.68
C ASP A 28 5.77 9.55 2.18
N TYR A 29 6.45 10.42 1.42
CA TYR A 29 6.36 10.44 -0.04
C TYR A 29 6.88 9.13 -0.66
N ASP A 30 8.03 8.63 -0.19
CA ASP A 30 8.59 7.36 -0.66
C ASP A 30 7.60 6.22 -0.43
N LEU A 31 6.92 6.17 0.72
CA LEU A 31 5.89 5.17 1.00
C LEU A 31 4.70 5.26 0.04
N LYS A 32 4.25 6.48 -0.27
CA LYS A 32 3.14 6.71 -1.21
C LYS A 32 3.51 6.24 -2.62
N ASP A 33 4.67 6.65 -3.12
CA ASP A 33 5.11 6.33 -4.49
C ASP A 33 5.40 4.83 -4.64
N SER A 34 5.97 4.21 -3.59
CA SER A 34 6.18 2.77 -3.50
C SER A 34 4.86 2.00 -3.56
N LEU A 35 3.85 2.44 -2.80
CA LEU A 35 2.53 1.82 -2.81
C LEU A 35 1.84 1.99 -4.18
N GLU A 36 1.96 3.17 -4.79
CA GLU A 36 1.43 3.42 -6.13
C GLU A 36 2.01 2.46 -7.18
N ALA A 37 3.33 2.34 -7.22
CA ALA A 37 4.01 1.43 -8.12
C ALA A 37 3.60 -0.03 -7.88
N ALA A 38 3.51 -0.44 -6.62
CA ALA A 38 3.13 -1.80 -6.25
C ALA A 38 1.69 -2.15 -6.66
N VAL A 39 0.73 -1.25 -6.43
CA VAL A 39 -0.67 -1.47 -6.83
C VAL A 39 -0.82 -1.49 -8.34
N LYS A 40 -0.13 -0.61 -9.06
CA LYS A 40 -0.11 -0.64 -10.54
C LYS A 40 0.47 -1.95 -11.06
N ALA A 41 1.61 -2.39 -10.52
CA ALA A 41 2.24 -3.64 -10.90
C ALA A 41 1.34 -4.85 -10.65
N ALA A 42 0.60 -4.85 -9.53
CA ALA A 42 -0.41 -5.85 -9.21
C ALA A 42 -1.54 -5.87 -10.24
N ASN A 43 -2.05 -4.68 -10.60
CA ASN A 43 -3.15 -4.53 -11.55
C ASN A 43 -2.79 -5.00 -12.97
N TYR A 44 -1.51 -4.90 -13.36
CA TYR A 44 -1.02 -5.41 -14.64
C TYR A 44 -0.88 -6.94 -14.70
N GLN A 45 -1.04 -7.66 -13.59
CA GLN A 45 -1.00 -9.12 -13.57
C GLN A 45 -2.33 -9.71 -14.03
N VAL A 46 -2.62 -9.58 -15.33
CA VAL A 46 -3.86 -10.09 -15.93
C VAL A 46 -3.75 -11.60 -16.19
N ALA A 47 -4.83 -12.34 -15.96
CA ALA A 47 -4.91 -13.76 -16.31
C ALA A 47 -4.90 -13.93 -17.84
N PRO A 48 -3.98 -14.75 -18.41
CA PRO A 48 -3.85 -14.89 -19.87
C PRO A 48 -5.14 -15.31 -20.57
N GLY A 49 -5.92 -16.21 -19.95
CA GLY A 49 -7.18 -16.70 -20.52
C GLY A 49 -8.25 -15.61 -20.65
N SER A 50 -8.30 -14.68 -19.70
CA SER A 50 -9.27 -13.59 -19.75
C SER A 50 -8.79 -12.44 -20.65
N GLN A 51 -7.48 -12.21 -20.72
CA GLN A 51 -6.89 -11.31 -21.71
C GLN A 51 -7.18 -11.77 -23.15
N ALA A 52 -7.05 -13.07 -23.42
CA ALA A 52 -7.34 -13.65 -24.73
C ALA A 52 -8.83 -13.54 -25.12
N ALA A 53 -9.73 -13.55 -24.13
CA ALA A 53 -11.16 -13.39 -24.32
C ALA A 53 -11.60 -11.91 -24.46
N GLY A 54 -10.68 -10.94 -24.31
CA GLY A 54 -11.00 -9.51 -24.34
C GLY A 54 -11.67 -8.99 -23.06
N ASP A 55 -11.67 -9.78 -21.98
CA ASP A 55 -12.24 -9.45 -20.68
C ASP A 55 -11.18 -9.63 -19.60
N ALA A 56 -10.19 -8.74 -19.57
CA ALA A 56 -9.04 -8.77 -18.66
C ALA A 56 -9.42 -8.72 -17.16
N ARG A 57 -9.03 -9.76 -16.43
CA ARG A 57 -9.21 -9.96 -15.00
C ARG A 57 -7.86 -10.18 -14.37
N VAL A 58 -7.68 -9.64 -13.18
CA VAL A 58 -6.43 -9.69 -12.45
C VAL A 58 -6.24 -11.08 -11.86
N HIS A 59 -5.13 -11.73 -12.17
CA HIS A 59 -4.70 -12.97 -11.55
C HIS A 59 -4.24 -12.69 -10.11
N ALA A 60 -5.00 -13.16 -9.12
CA ALA A 60 -4.84 -12.72 -7.75
C ALA A 60 -3.48 -13.07 -7.14
N ASP A 61 -2.97 -14.29 -7.34
CA ASP A 61 -1.69 -14.71 -6.72
C ASP A 61 -0.49 -14.01 -7.37
N ASN A 62 -0.47 -13.91 -8.71
CA ASN A 62 0.53 -13.15 -9.44
C ASN A 62 0.51 -11.66 -9.05
N ALA A 63 -0.68 -11.08 -8.92
CA ALA A 63 -0.85 -9.69 -8.47
C ALA A 63 -0.24 -9.47 -7.08
N HIS A 64 -0.48 -10.39 -6.14
CA HIS A 64 0.13 -10.31 -4.80
C HIS A 64 1.65 -10.47 -4.84
N ALA A 65 2.17 -11.42 -5.62
CA ALA A 65 3.61 -11.61 -5.79
C ALA A 65 4.28 -10.36 -6.39
N ALA A 66 3.68 -9.76 -7.43
CA ALA A 66 4.17 -8.54 -8.06
C ALA A 66 4.09 -7.33 -7.10
N PHE A 67 2.97 -7.16 -6.40
CA PHE A 67 2.79 -6.14 -5.37
C PHE A 67 3.91 -6.20 -4.34
N ARG A 68 4.13 -7.40 -3.78
CA ARG A 68 5.12 -7.64 -2.74
C ARG A 68 6.55 -7.42 -3.27
N GLY A 69 6.85 -7.87 -4.48
CA GLY A 69 8.16 -7.67 -5.11
C GLY A 69 8.49 -6.19 -5.29
N VAL A 70 7.57 -5.41 -5.88
CA VAL A 70 7.76 -3.98 -6.07
C VAL A 70 7.85 -3.23 -4.75
N LEU A 71 7.01 -3.58 -3.77
CA LEU A 71 7.05 -2.96 -2.45
C LEU A 71 8.39 -3.26 -1.72
N ALA A 72 8.89 -4.48 -1.83
CA ALA A 72 10.19 -4.85 -1.25
C ALA A 72 11.35 -4.13 -1.93
N ASP A 73 11.33 -4.01 -3.26
CA ASP A 73 12.40 -3.34 -4.00
C ASP A 73 12.44 -1.83 -3.73
N THR A 74 11.27 -1.18 -3.69
CA THR A 74 11.15 0.28 -3.48
C THR A 74 11.47 0.69 -2.04
N LEU A 75 11.01 -0.08 -1.06
CA LEU A 75 11.25 0.18 0.37
C LEU A 75 12.49 -0.53 0.93
N ARG A 76 13.29 -1.17 0.07
CA ARG A 76 14.52 -1.90 0.43
C ARG A 76 14.27 -2.92 1.54
N LEU A 77 13.25 -3.75 1.34
CA LEU A 77 12.88 -4.83 2.23
C LEU A 77 13.42 -6.15 1.68
N ASP A 78 13.62 -7.12 2.56
CA ASP A 78 13.86 -8.49 2.14
C ASP A 78 12.60 -9.06 1.46
N ARG A 79 12.76 -9.60 0.24
CA ARG A 79 11.63 -10.08 -0.56
C ARG A 79 10.86 -11.22 0.11
N ASN A 80 11.51 -12.04 0.95
CA ASN A 80 10.94 -13.26 1.53
C ASN A 80 10.32 -13.05 2.92
N THR A 81 10.77 -12.05 3.66
CA THR A 81 10.31 -11.78 5.03
C THR A 81 9.66 -10.41 5.19
N MET A 82 9.81 -9.52 4.20
CA MET A 82 9.45 -8.10 4.28
C MET A 82 10.16 -7.37 5.43
N ALA A 83 11.26 -7.93 5.93
CA ALA A 83 12.09 -7.30 6.95
C ALA A 83 12.84 -6.11 6.34
N PRO A 84 12.87 -4.95 7.01
CA PRO A 84 13.64 -3.81 6.54
C PRO A 84 15.14 -4.12 6.55
N SER A 85 15.81 -3.82 5.44
CA SER A 85 17.28 -3.82 5.39
C SER A 85 17.87 -2.64 6.16
N GLU A 86 19.19 -2.65 6.37
CA GLU A 86 19.91 -1.59 7.10
C GLU A 86 19.65 -0.18 6.54
N ASN A 87 19.42 -0.07 5.24
CA ASN A 87 19.19 1.16 4.48
C ASN A 87 17.73 1.41 4.11
N SER A 88 16.79 0.68 4.71
CA SER A 88 15.35 0.88 4.49
C SER A 88 14.87 2.18 5.15
N PRO A 89 13.92 2.91 4.53
CA PRO A 89 13.19 3.99 5.20
C PRO A 89 12.29 3.48 6.33
N LEU A 90 12.08 2.16 6.46
CA LEU A 90 11.26 1.55 7.48
C LEU A 90 12.09 1.07 8.68
N ARG A 91 11.50 1.16 9.88
CA ARG A 91 12.08 0.65 11.13
C ARG A 91 11.64 -0.79 11.42
N SER A 92 10.41 -1.13 11.05
CA SER A 92 9.79 -2.42 11.30
C SER A 92 9.16 -2.96 10.00
N ARG A 93 8.67 -4.20 10.05
CA ARG A 93 7.96 -4.81 8.93
C ARG A 93 6.64 -4.07 8.68
N PRO A 94 6.31 -3.73 7.43
CA PRO A 94 5.05 -3.07 7.13
C PRO A 94 3.88 -4.03 7.29
N GLN A 95 2.73 -3.48 7.66
CA GLN A 95 1.44 -4.14 7.59
C GLN A 95 0.75 -3.70 6.30
N TYR A 96 0.15 -4.62 5.57
CA TYR A 96 -0.60 -4.25 4.37
C TYR A 96 -1.82 -5.12 4.14
N ILE A 97 -2.76 -4.56 3.39
CA ILE A 97 -3.88 -5.27 2.79
C ILE A 97 -3.83 -5.01 1.29
N LEU A 98 -3.91 -6.06 0.48
CA LEU A 98 -4.13 -5.97 -0.96
C LEU A 98 -5.43 -6.71 -1.28
N VAL A 99 -6.40 -6.01 -1.84
CA VAL A 99 -7.64 -6.58 -2.37
C VAL A 99 -7.53 -6.58 -3.88
N VAL A 100 -7.60 -7.77 -4.48
CA VAL A 100 -7.80 -7.97 -5.90
C VAL A 100 -9.29 -8.21 -6.12
N TYR A 101 -9.92 -7.40 -6.96
CA TYR A 101 -11.36 -7.45 -7.19
C TYR A 101 -11.65 -7.51 -8.69
N ASN A 102 -12.20 -8.65 -9.11
CA ASN A 102 -12.65 -8.90 -10.46
C ASN A 102 -14.18 -8.91 -10.57
N GLY A 103 -14.95 -8.91 -9.48
CA GLY A 103 -16.42 -8.78 -9.51
C GLY A 103 -17.20 -10.03 -9.91
N ASP A 104 -16.58 -11.03 -10.54
CA ASP A 104 -17.18 -12.33 -10.87
C ASP A 104 -16.13 -13.46 -10.93
N ASN A 105 -16.59 -14.71 -10.84
CA ASN A 105 -15.73 -15.91 -10.84
C ASN A 105 -15.54 -16.55 -12.22
N VAL A 106 -15.82 -15.85 -13.33
CA VAL A 106 -15.79 -16.45 -14.67
C VAL A 106 -14.42 -17.04 -15.01
N TYR A 107 -13.34 -16.40 -14.55
CA TYR A 107 -11.95 -16.80 -14.81
C TYR A 107 -11.23 -17.33 -13.56
N ALA A 108 -11.98 -17.80 -12.56
CA ALA A 108 -11.41 -18.29 -11.30
C ALA A 108 -10.43 -19.47 -11.49
N SER A 109 -10.71 -20.36 -12.44
CA SER A 109 -9.84 -21.50 -12.78
C SER A 109 -8.48 -21.08 -13.35
N GLY A 110 -8.41 -19.90 -13.98
CA GLY A 110 -7.17 -19.29 -14.49
C GLY A 110 -6.46 -18.40 -13.47
N GLY A 111 -6.84 -18.48 -12.19
CA GLY A 111 -6.24 -17.70 -11.10
C GLY A 111 -6.80 -16.29 -10.92
N ALA A 112 -7.88 -15.94 -11.63
CA ALA A 112 -8.61 -14.67 -11.50
C ALA A 112 -9.98 -14.88 -10.81
N PRO A 113 -10.03 -15.08 -9.49
CA PRO A 113 -11.29 -15.18 -8.75
C PRO A 113 -12.02 -13.83 -8.74
N GLY A 114 -13.31 -13.82 -8.40
CA GLY A 114 -14.11 -12.60 -8.27
C GLY A 114 -13.58 -11.63 -7.24
N SER A 115 -13.05 -12.15 -6.13
CA SER A 115 -12.38 -11.32 -5.15
C SER A 115 -11.37 -12.12 -4.33
N ARG A 116 -10.28 -11.47 -3.95
CA ARG A 116 -9.30 -12.02 -3.02
C ARG A 116 -8.59 -10.92 -2.26
N ALA A 117 -8.58 -11.04 -0.94
CA ALA A 117 -7.88 -10.13 -0.04
C ALA A 117 -6.68 -10.85 0.59
N TYR A 118 -5.54 -10.16 0.59
CA TYR A 118 -4.29 -10.56 1.21
C TYR A 118 -3.99 -9.60 2.36
N ARG A 119 -3.96 -10.09 3.59
CA ARG A 119 -3.62 -9.31 4.78
C ARG A 119 -2.30 -9.80 5.35
N PHE A 120 -1.32 -8.93 5.40
CA PHE A 120 -0.04 -9.18 6.04
C PHE A 120 0.08 -8.30 7.28
N ASP A 121 0.22 -8.92 8.45
CA ASP A 121 0.29 -8.24 9.75
C ASP A 121 1.74 -7.88 10.18
N GLY A 122 2.72 -8.17 9.32
CA GLY A 122 4.15 -8.06 9.60
C GLY A 122 4.82 -9.43 9.81
N GLU A 123 4.06 -10.50 10.02
CA GLU A 123 4.62 -11.84 10.26
C GLU A 123 3.90 -12.89 9.45
N THR A 124 2.57 -12.87 9.48
CA THR A 124 1.70 -13.84 8.85
C THR A 124 0.93 -13.22 7.69
N LEU A 125 0.77 -14.01 6.62
CA LEU A 125 -0.09 -13.68 5.50
C LEU A 125 -1.40 -14.46 5.64
N GLN A 126 -2.50 -13.73 5.75
CA GLN A 126 -3.84 -14.28 5.71
C GLN A 126 -4.49 -13.97 4.36
N GLN A 127 -5.26 -14.93 3.86
CA GLN A 127 -5.98 -14.81 2.59
C GLN A 127 -7.45 -15.14 2.81
N HIS A 128 -8.33 -14.34 2.23
CA HIS A 128 -9.77 -14.60 2.26
C HIS A 128 -10.45 -14.05 1.00
N GLY A 129 -11.58 -14.65 0.63
CA GLY A 129 -12.47 -14.10 -0.38
C GLY A 129 -13.32 -12.97 0.19
N MET A 130 -13.81 -12.10 -0.69
CA MET A 130 -14.85 -11.12 -0.36
C MET A 130 -16.14 -11.47 -1.11
N MET A 131 -17.16 -10.62 -1.05
CA MET A 131 -18.36 -10.83 -1.85
C MET A 131 -18.11 -10.35 -3.29
N ASP A 132 -18.56 -11.14 -4.25
CA ASP A 132 -18.47 -10.82 -5.67
C ASP A 132 -19.75 -10.06 -6.09
N LEU A 133 -19.76 -8.75 -5.84
CA LEU A 133 -20.93 -7.88 -6.03
C LEU A 133 -21.05 -7.33 -7.45
N GLY A 134 -20.18 -7.77 -8.39
CA GLY A 134 -20.07 -7.19 -9.72
C GLY A 134 -19.51 -5.76 -9.71
N PHE A 135 -19.75 -5.04 -10.80
CA PHE A 135 -19.33 -3.65 -10.98
C PHE A 135 -20.54 -2.73 -11.21
N PRO A 136 -20.49 -1.49 -10.69
CA PRO A 136 -19.44 -0.91 -9.85
C PRO A 136 -19.50 -1.43 -8.40
N CYS A 137 -18.36 -1.49 -7.72
CA CYS A 137 -18.24 -1.86 -6.31
C CYS A 137 -17.57 -0.73 -5.51
N ILE A 138 -18.09 -0.45 -4.31
CA ILE A 138 -17.55 0.57 -3.41
C ILE A 138 -16.76 -0.10 -2.29
N PHE A 139 -15.50 0.29 -2.14
CA PHE A 139 -14.63 -0.12 -1.04
C PHE A 139 -14.48 1.00 -0.02
N SER A 140 -14.71 0.69 1.24
CA SER A 140 -14.46 1.58 2.38
C SER A 140 -13.12 1.22 3.02
N ILE A 141 -12.22 2.20 3.09
CA ILE A 141 -10.88 2.05 3.66
C ILE A 141 -10.90 2.60 5.09
N ARG A 142 -10.58 1.75 6.07
CA ARG A 142 -10.60 2.09 7.49
C ARG A 142 -9.20 2.39 8.01
N GLY A 143 -9.07 3.43 8.83
CA GLY A 143 -7.77 3.91 9.33
C GLY A 143 -7.02 2.93 10.23
N TYR A 144 -7.71 1.90 10.75
CA TYR A 144 -7.14 0.86 11.60
C TYR A 144 -6.65 -0.38 10.84
N GLY A 145 -6.62 -0.36 9.51
CA GLY A 145 -6.12 -1.48 8.71
C GLY A 145 -7.22 -2.46 8.33
N ASP A 146 -8.25 -1.94 7.68
CA ASP A 146 -9.32 -2.77 7.13
C ASP A 146 -9.85 -2.19 5.82
N ILE A 147 -10.25 -3.08 4.92
CA ILE A 147 -10.87 -2.74 3.64
C ILE A 147 -12.12 -3.62 3.52
N ASP A 148 -13.29 -3.01 3.44
CA ASP A 148 -14.55 -3.72 3.25
C ASP A 148 -15.36 -3.13 2.09
N GLN A 149 -16.43 -3.82 1.70
CA GLN A 149 -17.35 -3.40 0.64
C GLN A 149 -18.61 -2.70 1.21
N VAL A 150 -18.58 -2.30 2.48
CA VAL A 150 -19.77 -1.79 3.17
C VAL A 150 -19.80 -0.26 3.06
N PRO A 151 -20.89 0.34 2.52
CA PRO A 151 -20.97 1.78 2.38
C PRO A 151 -21.11 2.51 3.73
N SER A 152 -21.52 1.83 4.80
CA SER A 152 -21.82 2.41 6.11
C SER A 152 -20.63 2.35 7.10
N GLY A 153 -20.48 3.42 7.89
CA GLY A 153 -19.49 3.54 8.96
C GLY A 153 -18.41 4.60 8.74
N ALA A 154 -17.51 4.73 9.73
CA ALA A 154 -16.38 5.66 9.70
C ALA A 154 -15.26 5.13 8.79
N ALA A 155 -15.35 5.42 7.50
CA ALA A 155 -14.30 5.19 6.52
C ALA A 155 -13.41 6.44 6.39
N VAL A 156 -12.09 6.24 6.28
CA VAL A 156 -11.14 7.33 6.00
C VAL A 156 -11.17 7.71 4.53
N ALA A 157 -11.49 6.75 3.67
CA ALA A 157 -11.71 6.98 2.25
C ALA A 157 -12.71 5.96 1.70
N ARG A 158 -13.36 6.32 0.59
CA ARG A 158 -14.18 5.42 -0.21
C ARG A 158 -13.68 5.44 -1.65
N VAL A 159 -13.57 4.26 -2.25
CA VAL A 159 -13.12 4.09 -3.63
C VAL A 159 -14.17 3.29 -4.38
N THR A 160 -14.56 3.75 -5.56
CA THR A 160 -15.46 3.00 -6.44
C THR A 160 -14.64 2.40 -7.56
N LEU A 161 -14.63 1.06 -7.67
CA LEU A 161 -14.13 0.36 -8.84
C LEU A 161 -15.27 0.12 -9.81
N ARG A 162 -15.12 0.57 -11.06
CA ARG A 162 -16.10 0.34 -12.14
C ARG A 162 -15.75 -0.87 -13.01
N GLY A 163 -14.59 -1.46 -12.77
CA GLY A 163 -14.06 -2.62 -13.46
C GLY A 163 -13.01 -3.34 -12.62
N PRO A 164 -12.40 -4.40 -13.16
CA PRO A 164 -11.40 -5.20 -12.48
C PRO A 164 -10.24 -4.36 -11.98
N GLY A 165 -9.78 -4.59 -10.76
CA GLY A 165 -8.81 -3.70 -10.12
C GLY A 165 -8.23 -4.22 -8.83
N CYS A 166 -7.35 -3.40 -8.26
CA CYS A 166 -6.70 -3.63 -6.98
C CYS A 166 -6.91 -2.43 -6.05
N VAL A 167 -7.19 -2.69 -4.77
CA VAL A 167 -7.18 -1.70 -3.69
C VAL A 167 -6.20 -2.15 -2.64
N ALA A 168 -5.27 -1.29 -2.24
CA ALA A 168 -4.31 -1.61 -1.20
C ALA A 168 -4.28 -0.56 -0.10
N TRP A 169 -3.90 -1.02 1.09
CA TRP A 169 -3.65 -0.22 2.27
C TRP A 169 -2.32 -0.69 2.88
N ILE A 170 -1.53 0.24 3.40
CA ILE A 170 -0.27 -0.04 4.07
C ILE A 170 -0.12 0.83 5.30
N ARG A 171 0.44 0.25 6.36
CA ARG A 171 0.94 0.94 7.54
C ARG A 171 2.38 0.53 7.79
N ALA A 172 3.24 1.50 8.03
CA ALA A 172 4.63 1.23 8.34
C ALA A 172 5.17 2.20 9.40
N ASP A 173 6.10 1.72 10.23
CA ASP A 173 6.90 2.57 11.11
C ASP A 173 8.08 3.14 10.31
N LEU A 174 8.09 4.45 10.08
CA LEU A 174 9.15 5.14 9.37
C LEU A 174 10.35 5.38 10.30
N ARG A 175 11.56 5.19 9.78
CA ARG A 175 12.81 5.49 10.49
C ARG A 175 13.00 7.01 10.56
N LYS A 176 12.98 7.57 11.78
CA LYS A 176 13.37 8.97 12.00
C LYS A 176 14.89 9.11 11.92
N VAL A 177 15.36 10.15 11.23
CA VAL A 177 16.78 10.50 11.18
C VAL A 177 17.21 11.22 12.47
N ILE A 178 16.33 11.99 13.10
CA ILE A 178 16.60 12.75 14.34
C ILE A 178 15.33 12.77 15.23
N GLY A 179 15.52 12.57 16.55
CA GLY A 179 14.46 12.65 17.58
C GLY A 179 13.90 11.30 18.05
N SER A 180 13.41 11.25 19.30
CA SER A 180 12.76 10.08 19.89
C SER A 180 11.25 10.11 19.64
N GLY A 181 10.70 9.03 19.11
CA GLY A 181 9.26 8.83 18.89
C GLY A 181 8.96 8.02 17.64
N ASN A 182 7.94 7.18 17.68
CA ASN A 182 7.53 6.38 16.53
C ASN A 182 6.80 7.28 15.53
N LEU A 183 7.21 7.25 14.26
CA LEU A 183 6.45 7.84 13.17
C LEU A 183 5.74 6.72 12.43
N GLN A 184 4.41 6.68 12.54
CA GLN A 184 3.60 5.76 11.76
C GLN A 184 2.98 6.51 10.59
N ALA A 185 3.20 5.97 9.39
CA ALA A 185 2.52 6.42 8.19
C ALA A 185 1.53 5.35 7.75
N THR A 186 0.34 5.79 7.34
CA THR A 186 -0.72 4.93 6.81
C THR A 186 -1.15 5.49 5.47
N ARG A 187 -1.08 4.68 4.42
CA ARG A 187 -1.40 5.07 3.04
C ARG A 187 -2.30 4.03 2.40
N TRP A 188 -3.05 4.47 1.40
CA TRP A 188 -3.89 3.59 0.59
C TRP A 188 -3.81 4.02 -0.87
N MET A 189 -4.07 3.07 -1.76
CA MET A 189 -4.08 3.31 -3.20
C MET A 189 -5.06 2.36 -3.87
N ALA A 190 -5.66 2.79 -4.98
CA ALA A 190 -6.46 1.92 -5.82
C ALA A 190 -6.08 2.08 -7.28
N SER A 191 -6.19 1.00 -8.05
CA SER A 191 -5.98 0.98 -9.49
C SER A 191 -7.05 0.10 -10.14
N GLU A 192 -7.53 0.53 -11.30
CA GLU A 192 -8.56 -0.15 -12.08
C GLU A 192 -8.04 -0.37 -13.50
N ILE A 193 -8.40 -1.49 -14.11
CA ILE A 193 -8.24 -1.74 -15.54
C ILE A 193 -9.32 -0.95 -16.29
N VAL A 194 -8.90 0.09 -17.01
CA VAL A 194 -9.80 0.90 -17.83
C VAL A 194 -9.86 0.32 -19.24
N TYR A 195 -11.04 -0.15 -19.64
CA TYR A 195 -11.35 -0.45 -21.04
C TYR A 195 -11.75 0.83 -21.78
N ARG A 196 -11.31 0.96 -23.03
CA ARG A 196 -11.81 1.98 -23.96
C ARG A 196 -12.95 1.42 -24.78
#